data_AF-A0A3B1AIT3-F1
#
_entry.id   AF-A0A3B1AIT3-F1
#
_cell.length_a   1.000
_cell.length_b   1.000
_cell.length_c   1.000
_cell.angle_alpha   90.00
_cell.angle_beta   90.00
_cell.angle_gamma   90.00
#
_symmetry.space_group_name_H-M   'P 1'
#
loop_
_entity.id
_entity.type
_entity.pdbx_description
1 polymer ?
#
loop_
_entity_poly.entity_id
_entity_poly.type
_entity_poly.pdbx_seq_one_letter_code
_entity_poly.pdbx_strand_id
1 'polypeptide(L)'
;MLSNTINKTTKIQPDMTIRLVPGIITLGRAKGNKVIIESDLVSKNHARIFTYFQASYIEDLKSTNGTFVNGKRISTHILNPGDEVLLGKYRIQIETK
;
A
#
# COMPACT_ATOMS: atom_id res chain seq x y z
N MET A 1 -15.19 -28.87 -4.17
CA MET A 1 -14.91 -28.27 -5.49
C MET A 1 -15.76 -27.00 -5.56
N LEU A 2 -15.21 -25.80 -5.69
CA LEU A 2 -14.42 -25.35 -6.83
C LEU A 2 -13.31 -24.40 -6.38
N SER A 3 -12.13 -24.66 -6.91
CA SER A 3 -11.02 -23.72 -7.06
C SER A 3 -11.48 -22.47 -7.79
N ASN A 4 -11.18 -21.29 -7.28
CA ASN A 4 -11.20 -20.09 -8.12
C ASN A 4 -9.80 -19.49 -8.20
N THR A 5 -9.21 -19.78 -9.35
CA THR A 5 -7.95 -19.32 -9.91
C THR A 5 -7.89 -17.78 -9.94
N ILE A 6 -6.78 -17.26 -9.46
CA ILE A 6 -6.40 -15.85 -9.42
C ILE A 6 -6.26 -15.34 -10.86
N ASN A 7 -7.08 -14.38 -11.30
CA ASN A 7 -6.87 -13.52 -12.48
C ASN A 7 -7.99 -12.47 -12.59
N LYS A 8 -7.78 -11.25 -12.08
CA LYS A 8 -8.39 -10.01 -12.59
C LYS A 8 -7.83 -8.78 -11.87
N THR A 9 -7.35 -7.82 -12.66
CA THR A 9 -7.03 -6.45 -12.29
C THR A 9 -8.15 -5.85 -11.44
N THR A 10 -7.92 -5.73 -10.12
CA THR A 10 -8.97 -5.32 -9.18
C THR A 10 -9.20 -3.81 -9.30
N LYS A 11 -10.35 -3.45 -9.90
CA LYS A 11 -10.98 -2.13 -9.72
C LYS A 11 -11.14 -1.87 -8.22
N ILE A 12 -10.81 -0.64 -7.83
CA ILE A 12 -10.79 -0.12 -6.46
C ILE A 12 -11.97 -0.65 -5.63
N GLN A 13 -11.66 -1.44 -4.59
CA GLN A 13 -12.56 -1.72 -3.48
C GLN A 13 -12.13 -0.84 -2.28
N PRO A 14 -13.08 -0.24 -1.55
CA PRO A 14 -12.83 0.77 -0.53
C PRO A 14 -12.25 0.19 0.78
N ASP A 15 -11.19 -0.61 0.71
CA ASP A 15 -10.58 -1.35 1.83
C ASP A 15 -9.61 -2.42 1.30
N MET A 16 -8.58 -1.98 0.57
CA MET A 16 -7.55 -2.93 0.15
C MET A 16 -6.71 -3.34 1.35
N THR A 17 -6.72 -4.64 1.65
CA THR A 17 -5.89 -5.22 2.69
C THR A 17 -4.56 -5.72 2.13
N ILE A 18 -3.47 -5.31 2.75
CA ILE A 18 -2.11 -5.75 2.40
C ILE A 18 -1.57 -6.60 3.54
N ARG A 19 -1.28 -7.86 3.22
CA ARG A 19 -0.55 -8.75 4.11
C ARG A 19 0.94 -8.43 4.08
N LEU A 20 1.52 -8.20 5.26
CA LEU A 20 2.96 -7.94 5.39
C LEU A 20 3.75 -9.24 5.25
N VAL A 21 4.62 -9.29 4.24
CA VAL A 21 5.56 -10.40 3.99
C VAL A 21 6.98 -9.84 3.85
N PRO A 22 8.04 -10.63 4.16
CA PRO A 22 9.41 -10.22 3.91
C PRO A 22 9.65 -9.73 2.48
N GLY A 23 10.46 -8.69 2.32
CA GLY A 23 10.78 -8.09 1.03
C GLY A 23 10.03 -6.77 0.78
N ILE A 24 9.87 -6.42 -0.50
CA ILE A 24 9.35 -5.11 -0.93
C ILE A 24 7.99 -5.27 -1.62
N ILE A 25 7.04 -4.42 -1.24
CA ILE A 25 5.75 -4.22 -1.90
C ILE A 25 5.69 -2.77 -2.40
N THR A 26 5.54 -2.59 -3.71
CA THR A 26 5.42 -1.26 -4.33
C THR A 26 3.96 -0.89 -4.53
N LEU A 27 3.62 0.37 -4.29
CA LEU A 27 2.27 0.92 -4.40
C LEU A 27 2.27 2.14 -5.31
N GLY A 28 1.34 2.17 -6.26
CA GLY A 28 1.19 3.31 -7.16
C GLY A 28 0.24 3.04 -8.32
N ARG A 29 -0.05 4.05 -9.13
CA ARG A 29 -0.98 3.88 -10.27
C ARG A 29 -0.37 3.20 -11.49
N ALA A 30 0.97 3.09 -11.56
CA ALA A 30 1.62 2.44 -12.69
C ALA A 30 1.45 0.92 -12.61
N LYS A 31 1.24 0.27 -13.76
CA LYS A 31 1.04 -1.19 -13.88
C LYS A 31 2.24 -2.04 -13.42
N GLY A 32 3.40 -1.43 -13.20
CA GLY A 32 4.59 -2.10 -12.67
C GLY A 32 4.62 -2.24 -11.15
N ASN A 33 3.66 -1.65 -10.42
CA ASN A 33 3.58 -1.82 -8.97
C ASN A 33 2.94 -3.16 -8.60
N LYS A 34 3.30 -3.71 -7.44
CA LYS A 34 2.62 -4.88 -6.89
C LYS A 34 1.18 -4.55 -6.50
N VAL A 35 0.97 -3.36 -5.95
CA VAL A 35 -0.35 -2.83 -5.61
C VAL A 35 -0.65 -1.65 -6.53
N ILE A 36 -1.61 -1.87 -7.44
CA ILE A 36 -2.01 -0.89 -8.44
C ILE A 36 -3.26 -0.17 -7.96
N ILE A 37 -3.16 1.14 -7.79
CA ILE A 37 -4.31 2.00 -7.45
C ILE A 37 -4.52 2.96 -8.62
N GLU A 38 -5.48 2.64 -9.49
CA GLU A 38 -5.76 3.39 -10.72
C GLU A 38 -6.47 4.72 -10.41
N SER A 39 -5.70 5.71 -9.97
CA SER A 39 -6.20 7.05 -9.65
C SER A 39 -5.16 8.12 -9.91
N ASP A 40 -5.59 9.28 -10.40
CA ASP A 40 -4.73 10.46 -10.58
C ASP A 40 -4.26 11.06 -9.25
N LEU A 41 -4.93 10.72 -8.15
CA LEU A 41 -4.49 11.12 -6.81
C LEU A 41 -3.34 10.27 -6.27
N VAL A 42 -2.97 9.20 -6.98
CA VAL A 42 -1.86 8.32 -6.62
C VAL A 42 -0.75 8.46 -7.65
N SER A 43 0.47 8.80 -7.23
CA SER A 43 1.63 8.87 -8.13
C SER A 43 1.95 7.51 -8.78
N LYS A 44 2.67 7.55 -9.92
CA LYS A 44 3.05 6.33 -10.67
C LYS A 44 3.75 5.32 -9.78
N ASN A 45 4.75 5.77 -9.02
CA ASN A 45 5.38 5.04 -7.92
C ASN A 45 5.15 5.93 -6.69
N HIS A 46 4.20 5.58 -5.83
CA HIS A 46 3.73 6.46 -4.76
C HIS A 46 4.44 6.16 -3.45
N ALA A 47 4.41 4.89 -3.05
CA ALA A 47 5.01 4.44 -1.81
C ALA A 47 5.57 3.04 -2.00
N ARG A 48 6.41 2.62 -1.06
CA ARG A 48 6.78 1.21 -0.89
C ARG A 48 6.63 0.80 0.56
N ILE A 49 6.24 -0.44 0.76
CA ILE A 49 6.36 -1.14 2.03
C ILE A 49 7.58 -2.05 1.91
N PHE A 50 8.47 -2.01 2.89
CA PHE A 50 9.57 -2.97 2.98
C PHE A 50 9.59 -3.60 4.36
N THR A 51 9.68 -4.92 4.36
CA THR A 51 9.68 -5.74 5.57
C THR A 51 11.05 -6.38 5.73
N TYR A 52 11.71 -6.09 6.84
CA TYR A 52 12.98 -6.67 7.22
C TYR A 52 12.88 -7.28 8.62
N PHE A 53 13.19 -8.58 8.72
CA PHE A 53 12.91 -9.40 9.90
C PHE A 53 11.45 -9.27 10.37
N GLN A 54 11.22 -8.65 11.53
CA GLN A 54 9.92 -8.50 12.17
C GLN A 54 9.34 -7.09 12.02
N ALA A 55 10.06 -6.18 11.37
CA ALA A 55 9.65 -4.79 11.20
C ALA A 55 9.23 -4.51 9.77
N SER A 56 8.11 -3.82 9.62
CA SER A 56 7.61 -3.33 8.34
C SER A 56 7.60 -1.82 8.35
N TYR A 57 8.03 -1.24 7.24
CA TYR A 57 8.11 0.21 7.07
C TYR A 57 7.32 0.59 5.83
N ILE A 58 6.65 1.74 5.87
CA ILE A 58 6.15 2.42 4.70
C ILE A 58 6.99 3.66 4.42
N GLU A 59 7.35 3.87 3.15
CA GLU A 59 8.10 5.02 2.68
C GLU A 59 7.39 5.66 1.49
N ASP A 60 7.20 6.98 1.57
CA ASP A 60 6.72 7.82 0.47
C ASP A 60 7.84 8.04 -0.56
N LEU A 61 7.56 7.78 -1.83
CA LEU A 61 8.52 7.89 -2.93
C LEU A 61 8.44 9.27 -3.61
N LYS A 62 8.36 10.34 -2.81
CA LYS A 62 8.13 11.72 -3.26
C LYS A 62 6.84 11.85 -4.07
N SER A 63 5.76 11.29 -3.52
CA SER A 63 4.46 11.33 -4.17
C SER A 63 3.89 12.75 -4.18
N THR A 64 3.02 13.02 -5.15
CA THR A 64 2.41 14.35 -5.37
C THR A 64 1.50 14.73 -4.21
N ASN A 65 0.62 13.82 -3.78
CA ASN A 65 -0.36 14.08 -2.72
C ASN A 65 0.12 13.63 -1.33
N GLY A 66 1.23 12.92 -1.23
CA GLY A 66 1.77 12.40 0.02
C GLY A 66 1.15 11.09 0.48
N THR A 67 1.94 10.40 1.31
CA THR A 67 1.52 9.27 2.13
C THR A 67 1.22 9.75 3.55
N PHE A 68 0.14 9.25 4.16
CA PHE A 68 -0.25 9.58 5.52
C PHE A 68 -0.43 8.31 6.34
N VAL A 69 -0.06 8.40 7.62
CA VAL A 69 -0.38 7.38 8.61
C VAL A 69 -1.08 8.06 9.78
N ASN A 70 -2.27 7.56 10.15
CA ASN A 70 -3.11 8.12 11.22
C ASN A 70 -3.31 9.64 11.08
N GLY A 71 -3.60 10.09 9.85
CA GLY A 71 -3.83 11.49 9.51
C GLY A 71 -2.58 12.38 9.44
N LYS A 72 -1.38 11.86 9.71
CA LYS A 72 -0.12 12.60 9.63
C LYS A 72 0.65 12.27 8.37
N ARG A 73 1.11 13.29 7.64
CA ARG A 73 1.95 13.10 6.45
C ARG A 73 3.31 12.56 6.86
N ILE A 74 3.81 11.54 6.16
CA ILE A 74 5.10 10.89 6.47
C ILE A 74 6.05 10.93 5.28
N SER A 75 7.34 10.83 5.56
CA SER A 75 8.35 10.38 4.59
C SER A 75 8.59 8.88 4.76
N THR A 76 8.80 8.44 6.00
CA THR A 76 8.93 7.04 6.39
C THR A 76 8.23 6.81 7.73
N HIS A 77 7.61 5.64 7.92
CA HIS A 77 6.94 5.26 9.17
C HIS A 77 7.05 3.76 9.42
N ILE A 78 7.24 3.34 10.68
CA ILE A 78 7.17 1.94 11.10
C ILE A 78 5.70 1.55 11.21
N LEU A 79 5.25 0.58 10.41
CA LEU A 79 3.88 0.10 10.45
C LEU A 79 3.63 -0.72 11.71
N ASN A 80 2.63 -0.31 12.49
CA ASN A 80 2.12 -1.04 13.65
C ASN A 80 0.72 -1.60 13.37
N PRO A 81 0.30 -2.67 14.07
CA PRO A 81 -1.09 -3.12 14.03
C PRO A 81 -2.05 -1.96 14.34
N GLY A 82 -3.07 -1.80 13.49
CA GLY A 82 -4.08 -0.75 13.63
C GLY A 82 -3.74 0.60 12.99
N ASP A 83 -2.54 0.76 12.41
CA ASP A 83 -2.21 1.96 11.65
C ASP A 83 -3.11 2.09 10.41
N GLU A 84 -3.71 3.28 10.24
CA GLU A 84 -4.44 3.63 9.03
C GLU A 84 -3.52 4.33 8.04
N VAL A 85 -3.34 3.75 6.86
CA VAL A 85 -2.49 4.30 5.79
C VAL A 85 -3.35 4.93 4.70
N LEU A 86 -3.02 6.15 4.29
CA LEU A 86 -3.61 6.82 3.13
C LEU A 86 -2.55 7.13 2.07
N LEU A 87 -2.84 6.83 0.79
CA LEU A 87 -2.11 7.34 -0.37
C LEU A 87 -2.99 8.37 -1.09
N GLY A 88 -2.68 9.65 -0.92
CA GLY A 88 -3.64 10.71 -1.24
C GLY A 88 -4.91 10.55 -0.39
N LYS A 89 -6.03 10.15 -1.01
CA LYS A 89 -7.32 9.89 -0.32
C LYS A 89 -7.67 8.40 -0.18
N TYR A 90 -6.82 7.50 -0.68
CA TYR A 90 -7.13 6.07 -0.73
C TYR A 90 -6.61 5.38 0.52
N ARG A 91 -7.53 4.75 1.25
CA ARG A 91 -7.22 3.98 2.44
C ARG A 91 -6.72 2.59 2.10
N ILE A 92 -5.68 2.20 2.82
CA ILE A 92 -5.08 0.88 2.77
C ILE A 92 -5.11 0.33 4.18
N GLN A 93 -5.68 -0.87 4.31
CA GLN A 93 -5.62 -1.62 5.55
C GLN A 93 -4.40 -2.51 5.54
N ILE A 94 -3.69 -2.56 6.67
CA ILE A 94 -2.52 -3.40 6.83
C ILE A 94 -2.92 -4.58 7.71
N GLU A 95 -2.77 -5.79 7.17
CA GLU A 95 -2.89 -7.02 7.97
C GLU A 95 -1.50 -7.44 8.45
N THR A 96 -1.32 -7.36 9.77
CA THR A 96 -0.19 -7.98 10.44
C THR A 96 -0.42 -9.48 10.57
N LYS A 97 0.67 -10.25 10.58
CA LYS A 97 0.64 -11.71 10.76
C LYS A 97 0.02 -12.13 12.09
#